data_AF-A0A847XDN6-F1
#
_entry.id   AF-A0A847XDN6-F1
#
_cell.length_a   1.000
_cell.length_b   1.000
_cell.length_c   1.000
_cell.angle_alpha   90.00
_cell.angle_beta   90.00
_cell.angle_gamma   90.00
#
_symmetry.space_group_name_H-M   'P 1'
#
loop_
_entity.id
_entity.type
_entity.pdbx_description
1 polymer ?
#
loop_
_entity_poly.entity_id
_entity_poly.type
_entity_poly.pdbx_seq_one_letter_code
_entity_poly.pdbx_strand_id
1 'polypeptide(L)'
;QVFDSQVVDKENTILILTNKGYNQNNQQKIILDREELEENIFDSNGRFAIWHDYLYLMGDYGLLGLSTSNYNNYIYDHHKDLYITRYFQDLRDKSGKEDLVYESHNNYLFILASTGYLGFLCFFLFMLNIVIFNIKTLYRIFKRKGPSDFSYIIMLLIIIVISTGALFMNNAFLKINIISFIFWLSLGFVINKATLMNNQITQLSKNNHSI
;
A
#
# COMPACT_ATOMS: atom_id res chain seq x y z
N GLN A 1 1.21 61.06 6.73
CA GLN A 1 0.42 61.37 5.52
C GLN A 1 -0.23 60.08 5.07
N VAL A 2 -1.57 60.10 4.99
CA VAL A 2 -2.42 59.00 4.53
C VAL A 2 -2.12 58.69 3.06
N PHE A 3 -2.10 57.42 2.67
CA PHE A 3 -2.66 56.98 1.40
C PHE A 3 -3.18 55.55 1.51
N ASP A 4 -4.50 55.44 1.42
CA ASP A 4 -5.25 54.25 1.03
C ASP A 4 -4.92 53.85 -0.41
N SER A 5 -4.82 52.54 -0.66
CA SER A 5 -5.46 51.94 -1.82
C SER A 5 -5.71 50.44 -1.60
N GLN A 6 -6.99 50.09 -1.50
CA GLN A 6 -7.48 48.75 -1.80
C GLN A 6 -7.48 48.55 -3.32
N VAL A 7 -7.27 47.29 -3.76
CA VAL A 7 -8.06 46.52 -4.75
C VAL A 7 -7.15 45.43 -5.39
N VAL A 8 -7.38 44.18 -4.99
CA VAL A 8 -7.59 42.94 -5.80
C VAL A 8 -6.79 42.84 -7.12
N ASP A 9 -5.95 41.85 -7.41
CA ASP A 9 -6.28 40.42 -7.53
C ASP A 9 -5.03 39.56 -7.88
N LYS A 10 -5.20 38.23 -7.79
CA LYS A 10 -4.46 37.12 -8.43
C LYS A 10 -3.17 36.55 -7.81
N GLU A 11 -3.35 35.28 -7.41
CA GLU A 11 -2.45 34.14 -7.63
C GLU A 11 -1.00 34.26 -7.16
N ASN A 12 -0.73 33.67 -5.98
CA ASN A 12 0.32 32.66 -5.74
C ASN A 12 0.78 32.70 -4.28
N THR A 13 0.21 31.84 -3.44
CA THR A 13 0.95 31.38 -2.26
C THR A 13 0.67 29.90 -2.03
N ILE A 14 1.50 29.09 -2.68
CA ILE A 14 1.82 27.73 -2.22
C ILE A 14 2.47 27.92 -0.84
N LEU A 15 1.69 27.79 0.23
CA LEU A 15 2.21 27.77 1.59
C LEU A 15 2.52 26.33 1.98
N ILE A 16 3.75 25.97 1.63
CA ILE A 16 4.53 24.86 2.15
C ILE A 16 4.43 24.90 3.69
N LEU A 17 3.79 23.89 4.28
CA LEU A 17 3.78 23.67 5.73
C LEU A 17 5.13 23.09 6.15
N THR A 18 6.18 23.89 6.08
CA THR A 18 7.41 23.67 6.85
C THR A 18 7.21 24.16 8.27
N ASN A 19 7.39 23.24 9.23
CA ASN A 19 7.51 23.48 10.65
C ASN A 19 8.23 24.79 11.00
N LYS A 20 7.48 25.78 11.50
CA LYS A 20 7.91 26.74 12.53
C LYS A 20 6.74 27.64 12.95
N GLY A 21 6.32 27.48 14.21
CA GLY A 21 5.60 28.49 14.99
C GLY A 21 4.18 28.83 14.54
N TYR A 22 3.19 28.04 14.97
CA TYR A 22 1.79 28.45 14.89
C TYR A 22 1.33 29.02 16.24
N ASN A 23 0.91 30.29 16.21
CA ASN A 23 0.38 31.05 17.36
C ASN A 23 -0.84 30.37 18.00
N GLN A 24 -0.89 30.36 19.33
CA GLN A 24 -1.85 29.61 20.17
C GLN A 24 -3.29 30.18 20.26
N ASN A 25 -3.67 31.22 19.50
CA ASN A 25 -4.93 31.94 19.75
C ASN A 25 -6.13 31.56 18.85
N ASN A 26 -6.03 30.52 18.02
CA ASN A 26 -7.15 30.03 17.18
C ASN A 26 -7.56 28.57 17.49
N GLN A 27 -7.37 28.11 18.74
CA GLN A 27 -7.72 26.75 19.15
C GLN A 27 -9.19 26.54 19.53
N GLN A 28 -10.06 27.53 19.40
CA GLN A 28 -11.50 27.32 19.61
C GLN A 28 -12.23 27.07 18.30
N LYS A 29 -12.72 25.82 18.21
CA LYS A 29 -13.78 25.33 17.29
C LYS A 29 -13.34 24.67 15.97
N ILE A 30 -12.36 23.77 16.06
CA ILE A 30 -12.44 22.46 15.36
C ILE A 30 -12.15 21.37 16.41
N ILE A 31 -12.90 21.44 17.51
CA ILE A 31 -13.15 20.28 18.35
C ILE A 31 -14.45 19.74 17.76
N LEU A 32 -14.30 18.96 16.68
CA LEU A 32 -15.33 18.00 16.29
C LEU A 32 -15.52 17.07 17.48
N ASP A 33 -16.74 16.62 17.73
CA ASP A 33 -17.11 15.66 18.76
C ASP A 33 -16.15 14.46 18.79
N ARG A 34 -15.04 14.60 19.53
CA ARG A 34 -14.05 13.55 19.74
C ARG A 34 -14.50 12.58 20.82
N GLU A 35 -15.48 12.95 21.63
CA GLU A 35 -15.94 12.13 22.76
C GLU A 35 -16.62 10.83 22.30
N GLU A 36 -17.29 10.78 21.15
CA GLU A 36 -17.92 9.53 20.65
C GLU A 36 -16.97 8.63 19.85
N LEU A 37 -15.87 9.18 19.31
CA LEU A 37 -14.85 8.42 18.59
C LEU A 37 -13.75 7.89 19.51
N GLU A 38 -13.59 8.46 20.70
CA GLU A 38 -12.51 8.12 21.64
C GLU A 38 -12.62 6.70 22.21
N GLU A 39 -13.82 6.11 22.32
CA GLU A 39 -13.96 4.76 22.89
C GLU A 39 -13.35 3.63 22.02
N ASN A 40 -13.12 3.84 20.73
CA ASN A 40 -12.59 2.80 19.81
C ASN A 40 -11.19 3.09 19.23
N ILE A 41 -10.53 4.19 19.62
CA ILE A 41 -9.22 4.59 19.06
C ILE A 41 -8.02 3.95 19.80
N PHE A 42 -8.24 3.25 20.92
CA PHE A 42 -7.16 2.86 21.81
C PHE A 42 -6.21 1.75 21.32
N ASP A 43 -6.49 1.07 20.20
CA ASP A 43 -5.55 0.07 19.64
C ASP A 43 -5.19 0.37 18.16
N SER A 44 -3.91 0.68 17.90
CA SER A 44 -3.28 0.74 16.56
C SER A 44 -3.67 1.93 15.63
N ASN A 45 -3.92 3.13 16.17
CA ASN A 45 -4.28 4.34 15.40
C ASN A 45 -5.52 4.14 14.50
N GLY A 46 -6.52 3.36 14.95
CA GLY A 46 -7.76 3.13 14.19
C GLY A 46 -7.62 2.21 12.97
N ARG A 47 -6.45 1.59 12.75
CA ARG A 47 -6.22 0.68 11.61
C ARG A 47 -7.15 -0.52 11.61
N PHE A 48 -7.47 -1.06 12.78
CA PHE A 48 -8.38 -2.20 12.86
C PHE A 48 -9.81 -1.83 12.47
N ALA A 49 -10.29 -0.63 12.84
CA ALA A 49 -11.58 -0.13 12.38
C ALA A 49 -11.60 0.06 10.86
N ILE A 50 -10.53 0.64 10.30
CA ILE A 50 -10.37 0.78 8.84
C ILE A 50 -10.38 -0.60 8.16
N TRP A 51 -9.60 -1.56 8.66
CA TRP A 51 -9.55 -2.90 8.07
C TRP A 51 -10.87 -3.63 8.19
N HIS A 52 -11.56 -3.47 9.33
CA HIS A 52 -12.90 -4.00 9.52
C HIS A 52 -13.87 -3.46 8.45
N ASP A 53 -13.89 -2.16 8.18
CA ASP A 53 -14.75 -1.58 7.15
C ASP A 53 -14.43 -2.12 5.75
N TYR A 54 -13.15 -2.24 5.38
CA TYR A 54 -12.77 -2.89 4.12
C TYR A 54 -13.17 -4.37 4.07
N LEU A 55 -13.10 -5.11 5.17
CA LEU A 55 -13.57 -6.49 5.20
C LEU A 55 -15.10 -6.57 5.14
N TYR A 56 -15.81 -5.62 5.74
CA TYR A 56 -17.27 -5.53 5.68
C TYR A 56 -17.76 -5.34 4.24
N LEU A 57 -17.05 -4.52 3.45
CA LEU A 57 -17.32 -4.26 2.04
C LEU A 57 -17.01 -5.44 1.09
N MET A 58 -16.53 -6.58 1.60
CA MET A 58 -16.21 -7.76 0.77
C MET A 58 -17.38 -8.26 -0.06
N GLY A 59 -18.63 -8.06 0.40
CA GLY A 59 -19.83 -8.38 -0.37
C GLY A 59 -19.94 -7.57 -1.67
N ASP A 60 -19.48 -6.32 -1.66
CA ASP A 60 -19.66 -5.37 -2.76
C ASP A 60 -18.58 -5.51 -3.84
N TYR A 61 -17.41 -6.00 -3.47
CA TYR A 61 -16.28 -6.13 -4.40
C TYR A 61 -16.62 -7.07 -5.56
N GLY A 62 -17.38 -8.12 -5.30
CA GLY A 62 -17.68 -9.16 -6.29
C GLY A 62 -16.40 -9.76 -6.89
N LEU A 63 -16.52 -10.30 -8.11
CA LEU A 63 -15.40 -10.99 -8.77
C LEU A 63 -14.32 -10.05 -9.30
N LEU A 64 -14.71 -8.84 -9.73
CA LEU A 64 -13.83 -7.90 -10.46
C LEU A 64 -13.36 -6.72 -9.62
N GLY A 65 -13.91 -6.54 -8.42
CA GLY A 65 -13.58 -5.42 -7.54
C GLY A 65 -14.24 -4.13 -7.99
N LEU A 66 -13.92 -3.07 -7.24
CA LEU A 66 -14.45 -1.73 -7.45
C LEU A 66 -13.52 -0.84 -8.30
N SER A 67 -12.47 -1.41 -8.90
CA SER A 67 -11.40 -0.71 -9.64
C SER A 67 -10.53 0.21 -8.76
N THR A 68 -9.23 0.29 -9.10
CA THR A 68 -8.26 1.16 -8.41
C THR A 68 -8.63 2.63 -8.46
N SER A 69 -9.38 3.05 -9.48
CA SER A 69 -9.76 4.45 -9.69
C SER A 69 -11.16 4.79 -9.21
N ASN A 70 -12.02 3.80 -8.96
CA ASN A 70 -13.44 4.03 -8.71
C ASN A 70 -13.91 3.56 -7.32
N TYR A 71 -13.09 2.79 -6.60
CA TYR A 71 -13.48 2.24 -5.30
C TYR A 71 -13.85 3.33 -4.27
N ASN A 72 -13.14 4.47 -4.25
CA ASN A 72 -13.45 5.59 -3.36
C ASN A 72 -14.86 6.12 -3.60
N ASN A 73 -15.20 6.41 -4.86
CA ASN A 73 -16.48 7.02 -5.23
C ASN A 73 -17.62 6.04 -4.92
N TYR A 74 -17.44 4.75 -5.24
CA TYR A 74 -18.44 3.73 -4.91
C TYR A 74 -18.71 3.64 -3.40
N ILE A 75 -17.66 3.51 -2.59
CA ILE A 75 -17.78 3.37 -1.12
C ILE A 75 -18.44 4.62 -0.54
N TYR A 76 -18.07 5.80 -1.03
CA TYR A 76 -18.66 7.05 -0.59
C TYR A 76 -20.17 7.12 -0.88
N ASP A 77 -20.59 6.74 -2.09
CA ASP A 77 -21.98 6.86 -2.50
C ASP A 77 -22.90 5.87 -1.79
N HIS A 78 -22.40 4.69 -1.45
CA HIS A 78 -23.19 3.57 -0.91
C HIS A 78 -23.03 3.36 0.60
N HIS A 79 -21.93 3.79 1.19
CA HIS A 79 -21.55 3.47 2.58
C HIS A 79 -21.05 4.70 3.35
N LYS A 80 -21.95 5.67 3.53
CA LYS A 80 -21.69 6.93 4.25
C LYS A 80 -21.58 6.75 5.77
N ASP A 81 -22.07 5.63 6.26
CA ASP A 81 -22.11 5.26 7.67
C ASP A 81 -20.80 4.64 8.18
N LEU A 82 -19.91 4.19 7.28
CA LEU A 82 -18.64 3.57 7.66
C LEU A 82 -17.63 4.57 8.23
N TYR A 83 -16.76 4.10 9.11
CA TYR A 83 -15.70 4.90 9.73
C TYR A 83 -14.76 5.49 8.66
N ILE A 84 -14.40 4.71 7.65
CA ILE A 84 -13.54 5.16 6.53
C ILE A 84 -14.14 6.31 5.71
N THR A 85 -15.47 6.50 5.76
CA THR A 85 -16.18 7.57 5.05
C THR A 85 -16.46 8.76 5.99
N ARG A 86 -16.83 8.49 7.24
CA ARG A 86 -17.14 9.51 8.25
C ARG A 86 -15.92 10.35 8.62
N TYR A 87 -14.73 9.76 8.67
CA TYR A 87 -13.50 10.43 9.09
C TYR A 87 -13.20 11.73 8.31
N PHE A 88 -13.64 11.85 7.06
CA PHE A 88 -13.41 13.02 6.22
C PHE A 88 -14.64 13.91 6.01
N GLN A 89 -15.79 13.63 6.63
CA GLN A 89 -17.01 14.42 6.40
C GLN A 89 -16.81 15.91 6.70
N ASP A 90 -16.14 16.25 7.80
CA ASP A 90 -15.90 17.65 8.18
C ASP A 90 -14.76 18.34 7.43
N LEU A 91 -13.80 17.56 6.91
CA LEU A 91 -12.70 18.07 6.08
C LEU A 91 -13.18 18.37 4.66
N ARG A 92 -14.21 17.65 4.19
CA ARG A 92 -14.79 17.78 2.86
C ARG A 92 -15.53 19.11 2.68
N ASP A 93 -16.33 19.52 3.66
CA ASP A 93 -17.07 20.79 3.62
C ASP A 93 -16.17 22.02 3.47
N LYS A 94 -14.87 21.87 3.81
CA LYS A 94 -13.85 22.90 3.69
C LYS A 94 -12.98 22.77 2.44
N SER A 95 -12.79 21.56 1.90
CA SER A 95 -11.86 21.30 0.79
C SER A 95 -12.53 21.14 -0.58
N GLY A 96 -13.85 20.95 -0.64
CA GLY A 96 -14.58 20.77 -1.91
C GLY A 96 -14.16 19.54 -2.73
N LYS A 97 -13.52 18.55 -2.10
CA LYS A 97 -13.04 17.32 -2.75
C LYS A 97 -13.96 16.17 -2.36
N GLU A 98 -14.77 15.69 -3.30
CA GLU A 98 -15.83 14.71 -3.04
C GLU A 98 -15.32 13.27 -2.78
N ASP A 99 -14.03 12.99 -3.02
CA ASP A 99 -13.50 11.61 -3.09
C ASP A 99 -12.61 11.19 -1.90
N LEU A 100 -12.85 11.70 -0.69
CA LEU A 100 -12.01 11.40 0.48
C LEU A 100 -12.53 10.18 1.26
N VAL A 101 -12.24 8.97 0.76
CA VAL A 101 -12.33 7.74 1.56
C VAL A 101 -10.97 7.43 2.19
N TYR A 102 -10.97 7.06 3.47
CA TYR A 102 -9.74 6.71 4.17
C TYR A 102 -9.09 5.48 3.58
N GLU A 103 -7.81 5.61 3.22
CA GLU A 103 -7.05 4.51 2.64
C GLU A 103 -6.94 3.33 3.60
N SER A 104 -6.99 2.10 3.09
CA SER A 104 -6.90 0.88 3.91
C SER A 104 -5.64 0.80 4.76
N HIS A 105 -4.56 1.50 4.38
CA HIS A 105 -3.20 1.30 4.90
C HIS A 105 -2.79 -0.18 4.95
N ASN A 106 -3.30 -0.98 4.01
CA ASN A 106 -3.00 -2.38 3.83
C ASN A 106 -3.17 -2.71 2.34
N ASN A 107 -2.07 -2.96 1.65
CA ASN A 107 -2.08 -3.16 0.20
C ASN A 107 -2.84 -4.43 -0.21
N TYR A 108 -2.92 -5.43 0.66
CA TYR A 108 -3.65 -6.66 0.36
C TYR A 108 -5.16 -6.43 0.37
N LEU A 109 -5.66 -5.66 1.34
CA LEU A 109 -7.06 -5.19 1.33
C LEU A 109 -7.32 -4.27 0.14
N PHE A 110 -6.36 -3.44 -0.24
CA PHE A 110 -6.47 -2.59 -1.43
C PHE A 110 -6.56 -3.43 -2.72
N ILE A 111 -5.74 -4.47 -2.89
CA ILE A 111 -5.84 -5.39 -4.03
C ILE A 111 -7.21 -6.07 -4.05
N LEU A 112 -7.69 -6.54 -2.90
CA LEU A 112 -9.00 -7.18 -2.80
C LEU A 112 -10.13 -6.21 -3.19
N ALA A 113 -10.15 -4.99 -2.64
CA ALA A 113 -11.15 -3.99 -2.94
C ALA A 113 -11.11 -3.54 -4.42
N SER A 114 -9.92 -3.40 -4.99
CA SER A 114 -9.74 -2.87 -6.35
C SER A 114 -9.91 -3.91 -7.45
N THR A 115 -9.55 -5.18 -7.19
CA THR A 115 -9.52 -6.24 -8.21
C THR A 115 -10.48 -7.39 -7.94
N GLY A 116 -11.15 -7.37 -6.79
CA GLY A 116 -12.11 -8.38 -6.37
C GLY A 116 -11.46 -9.71 -6.04
N TYR A 117 -12.30 -10.74 -5.88
CA TYR A 117 -11.83 -12.08 -5.53
C TYR A 117 -10.93 -12.70 -6.59
N LEU A 118 -11.22 -12.48 -7.87
CA LEU A 118 -10.44 -13.09 -8.96
C LEU A 118 -9.04 -12.50 -9.04
N GLY A 119 -8.92 -11.16 -9.02
CA GLY A 119 -7.63 -10.48 -9.06
C GLY A 119 -6.81 -10.76 -7.79
N PHE A 120 -7.45 -10.74 -6.62
CA PHE A 120 -6.80 -11.09 -5.36
C PHE A 120 -6.28 -12.53 -5.37
N LEU A 121 -7.07 -13.50 -5.84
CA LEU A 121 -6.65 -14.90 -5.94
C LEU A 121 -5.48 -15.07 -6.92
N CYS A 122 -5.55 -14.44 -8.09
CA CYS A 122 -4.45 -14.46 -9.07
C CYS A 122 -3.16 -13.89 -8.48
N PHE A 123 -3.24 -12.74 -7.80
CA PHE A 123 -2.10 -12.13 -7.13
C PHE A 123 -1.54 -13.02 -6.03
N PHE A 124 -2.41 -13.58 -5.18
CA PHE A 124 -2.03 -14.46 -4.09
C PHE A 124 -1.31 -15.72 -4.59
N LEU A 125 -1.87 -16.39 -5.61
CA LEU A 125 -1.25 -17.56 -6.22
C LEU A 125 0.09 -17.22 -6.89
N PHE A 126 0.18 -16.08 -7.56
CA PHE A 126 1.43 -15.60 -8.13
C PHE A 126 2.50 -15.40 -7.03
N MET A 127 2.18 -14.65 -5.97
CA MET A 127 3.09 -14.43 -4.85
C MET A 127 3.50 -15.72 -4.15
N LEU A 128 2.55 -16.64 -3.93
CA LEU A 128 2.82 -17.94 -3.33
C LEU A 128 3.79 -18.77 -4.19
N ASN A 129 3.62 -18.78 -5.51
CA ASN A 129 4.54 -19.45 -6.43
C ASN A 129 5.96 -18.87 -6.36
N ILE A 130 6.09 -17.54 -6.27
CA ILE A 130 7.40 -16.89 -6.09
C ILE A 130 8.05 -17.32 -4.78
N VAL A 131 7.31 -17.34 -3.68
CA VAL A 131 7.84 -17.76 -2.37
C VAL A 131 8.32 -19.21 -2.43
N ILE A 132 7.49 -20.12 -2.93
CA ILE A 132 7.84 -21.55 -3.04
C ILE A 132 9.06 -21.75 -3.96
N PHE A 133 9.12 -21.05 -5.09
CA PHE A 133 10.24 -21.14 -6.02
C PHE A 133 11.56 -20.68 -5.39
N ASN A 134 11.55 -19.57 -4.65
CA ASN A 134 12.74 -19.05 -3.99
C ASN A 134 13.17 -19.93 -2.80
N ILE A 135 12.24 -20.46 -2.00
CA ILE A 135 12.56 -21.43 -0.94
C ILE A 135 13.24 -22.67 -1.52
N LYS A 136 12.70 -23.24 -2.61
CA LYS A 136 13.30 -24.39 -3.30
C LYS A 136 14.70 -24.07 -3.83
N THR A 137 14.88 -22.87 -4.36
CA THR A 137 16.18 -22.41 -4.89
C THR A 137 17.21 -22.29 -3.77
N LEU A 138 16.87 -21.61 -2.67
CA LEU A 138 17.71 -21.49 -1.49
C LEU A 138 18.08 -22.86 -0.91
N TYR A 139 17.10 -23.75 -0.75
CA TYR A 139 17.34 -25.11 -0.28
C TYR A 139 18.36 -25.86 -1.16
N ARG A 140 18.26 -25.73 -2.49
CA ARG A 140 19.22 -26.33 -3.42
C ARG A 140 20.61 -25.73 -3.31
N ILE A 141 20.71 -24.39 -3.18
CA ILE A 141 22.00 -23.69 -2.99
C ILE A 141 22.69 -24.21 -1.72
N PHE A 142 21.98 -24.24 -0.59
CA PHE A 142 22.54 -24.71 0.68
C PHE A 142 22.92 -26.20 0.64
N LYS A 143 22.04 -27.06 0.11
CA LYS A 143 22.28 -28.52 0.09
C LYS A 143 23.39 -28.94 -0.87
N ARG A 144 23.50 -28.29 -2.03
CA ARG A 144 24.43 -28.68 -3.10
C ARG A 144 25.68 -27.80 -3.18
N LYS A 145 25.90 -26.91 -2.19
CA LYS A 145 26.96 -25.88 -2.23
C LYS A 145 26.95 -25.12 -3.55
N GLY A 146 25.74 -24.75 -3.99
CA GLY A 146 25.52 -24.02 -5.25
C GLY A 146 26.10 -22.61 -5.19
N PRO A 147 26.17 -21.90 -6.34
CA PRO A 147 26.69 -20.55 -6.39
C PRO A 147 25.82 -19.61 -5.55
N SER A 148 26.42 -18.97 -4.55
CA SER A 148 25.80 -17.90 -3.77
C SER A 148 26.05 -16.55 -4.45
N ASP A 149 25.00 -15.90 -4.92
CA ASP A 149 25.08 -14.53 -5.45
C ASP A 149 24.51 -13.57 -4.40
N PHE A 150 25.35 -12.65 -3.92
CA PHE A 150 24.96 -11.67 -2.91
C PHE A 150 23.85 -10.74 -3.41
N SER A 151 23.85 -10.38 -4.70
CA SER A 151 22.81 -9.55 -5.29
C SER A 151 21.44 -10.23 -5.28
N TYR A 152 21.39 -11.56 -5.46
CA TYR A 152 20.15 -12.33 -5.35
C TYR A 152 19.58 -12.25 -3.92
N ILE A 153 20.43 -12.43 -2.90
CA ILE A 153 20.01 -12.38 -1.50
C ILE A 153 19.51 -10.98 -1.12
N ILE A 154 20.23 -9.91 -1.50
CA ILE A 154 19.77 -8.54 -1.25
C ILE A 154 18.42 -8.28 -1.89
N MET A 155 18.24 -8.62 -3.17
CA MET A 155 16.99 -8.36 -3.88
C MET A 155 15.84 -9.16 -3.27
N LEU A 156 16.09 -10.38 -2.81
CA LEU A 156 15.09 -11.17 -2.08
C LEU A 156 14.70 -10.51 -0.75
N LEU A 157 15.67 -9.97 0.00
CA LEU A 157 15.40 -9.24 1.25
C LEU A 157 14.58 -7.97 0.99
N ILE A 158 14.88 -7.22 -0.08
CA ILE A 158 14.09 -6.05 -0.48
C ILE A 158 12.63 -6.44 -0.73
N ILE A 159 12.38 -7.52 -1.48
CA ILE A 159 11.02 -8.02 -1.74
C ILE A 159 10.31 -8.38 -0.43
N ILE A 160 11.00 -9.06 0.48
CA ILE A 160 10.43 -9.46 1.78
C ILE A 160 10.05 -8.21 2.60
N VAL A 161 10.95 -7.23 2.70
CA VAL A 161 10.71 -5.97 3.45
C VAL A 161 9.53 -5.19 2.86
N ILE A 162 9.44 -5.07 1.54
CA ILE A 162 8.31 -4.38 0.91
C ILE A 162 7.01 -5.17 1.11
N SER A 163 7.05 -6.50 0.97
CA SER A 163 5.87 -7.36 1.11
C SER A 163 5.32 -7.37 2.55
N THR A 164 6.19 -7.38 3.56
CA THR A 164 5.77 -7.26 4.96
C THR A 164 5.31 -5.85 5.29
N GLY A 165 6.02 -4.84 4.79
CA GLY A 165 5.62 -3.43 4.90
C GLY A 165 4.25 -3.16 4.29
N ALA A 166 3.88 -3.86 3.20
CA ALA A 166 2.59 -3.75 2.52
C ALA A 166 1.38 -4.08 3.40
N LEU A 167 1.56 -4.79 4.53
CA LEU A 167 0.50 -4.99 5.53
C LEU A 167 0.07 -3.67 6.19
N PHE A 168 0.96 -2.67 6.22
CA PHE A 168 0.78 -1.42 6.95
C PHE A 168 0.84 -0.18 6.05
N MET A 169 1.00 -0.34 4.73
CA MET A 169 1.06 0.76 3.76
C MET A 169 0.24 0.48 2.50
N ASN A 170 -0.26 1.54 1.87
CA ASN A 170 -1.11 1.42 0.69
C ASN A 170 -0.38 1.67 -0.65
N ASN A 171 0.96 1.70 -0.65
CA ASN A 171 1.76 2.14 -1.81
C ASN A 171 2.69 1.07 -2.41
N ALA A 172 2.49 -0.22 -2.11
CA ALA A 172 3.48 -1.26 -2.37
C ALA A 172 3.40 -1.95 -3.73
N PHE A 173 2.20 -2.21 -4.28
CA PHE A 173 2.08 -3.10 -5.46
C PHE A 173 1.46 -2.46 -6.70
N LEU A 174 0.22 -1.97 -6.62
CA LEU A 174 -0.55 -1.54 -7.80
C LEU A 174 -0.47 -0.03 -8.09
N LYS A 175 0.03 0.78 -7.16
CA LYS A 175 0.12 2.23 -7.34
C LYS A 175 1.36 2.61 -8.15
N ILE A 176 1.23 3.64 -8.99
CA ILE A 176 2.37 4.18 -9.75
C ILE A 176 3.23 5.03 -8.79
N ASN A 177 4.23 4.39 -8.20
CA ASN A 177 5.20 5.07 -7.33
C ASN A 177 6.54 4.31 -7.31
N ILE A 178 7.54 4.92 -6.67
CA ILE A 178 8.89 4.36 -6.59
C ILE A 178 8.97 3.04 -5.83
N ILE A 179 8.14 2.84 -4.79
CA ILE A 179 8.13 1.61 -3.99
C ILE A 179 7.65 0.44 -4.84
N SER A 180 6.54 0.63 -5.56
CA SER A 180 5.99 -0.37 -6.48
C SER A 180 6.97 -0.66 -7.62
N PHE A 181 7.61 0.36 -8.18
CA PHE A 181 8.66 0.18 -9.19
C PHE A 181 9.83 -0.68 -8.68
N ILE A 182 10.37 -0.37 -7.50
CA ILE A 182 11.47 -1.14 -6.88
C ILE A 182 11.03 -2.58 -6.63
N PHE A 183 9.82 -2.79 -6.10
CA PHE A 183 9.28 -4.12 -5.86
C PHE A 183 9.24 -4.98 -7.13
N TRP A 184 8.62 -4.49 -8.20
CA TRP A 184 8.48 -5.24 -9.45
C TRP A 184 9.82 -5.48 -10.14
N LEU A 185 10.74 -4.50 -10.07
CA LEU A 185 12.10 -4.65 -10.60
C LEU A 185 12.91 -5.71 -9.85
N SER A 186 12.92 -5.64 -8.52
CA SER A 186 13.59 -6.63 -7.66
C SER A 186 13.01 -8.03 -7.86
N LEU A 187 11.68 -8.12 -8.00
CA LEU A 187 10.99 -9.39 -8.26
C LEU A 187 11.45 -10.03 -9.57
N GLY A 188 11.45 -9.26 -10.67
CA GLY A 188 11.94 -9.73 -11.97
C GLY A 188 13.40 -10.17 -11.92
N PHE A 189 14.26 -9.43 -11.22
CA PHE A 189 15.66 -9.78 -11.02
C PHE A 189 15.84 -11.11 -10.28
N VAL A 190 15.10 -11.30 -9.18
CA VAL A 190 15.15 -12.50 -8.33
C VAL A 190 14.69 -13.73 -9.11
N ILE A 191 13.60 -13.63 -9.88
CA ILE A 191 13.10 -14.73 -10.72
C ILE A 191 14.15 -15.14 -11.76
N ASN A 192 14.74 -14.16 -12.45
CA ASN A 192 15.78 -14.43 -13.45
C ASN A 192 17.01 -15.11 -12.82
N LYS A 193 17.55 -14.54 -11.73
CA LYS A 193 18.72 -15.09 -11.04
C LYS A 193 18.47 -16.47 -10.47
N ALA A 194 17.34 -16.70 -9.81
CA ALA A 194 16.98 -18.02 -9.29
C ALA A 194 16.87 -19.07 -10.40
N THR A 195 16.37 -18.70 -11.58
CA THR A 195 16.30 -19.59 -12.73
C THR A 195 17.70 -19.96 -13.23
N LEU A 196 18.59 -18.98 -13.40
CA LEU A 196 19.97 -19.20 -13.82
C LEU A 196 20.73 -20.10 -12.84
N MET A 197 20.61 -19.85 -11.54
CA MET A 197 21.24 -20.65 -10.49
C MET A 197 20.74 -22.09 -10.49
N ASN A 198 19.43 -22.31 -10.61
CA ASN A 198 18.86 -23.65 -10.68
C ASN A 198 19.38 -24.43 -11.89
N ASN A 199 19.54 -23.77 -13.04
CA ASN A 199 20.09 -24.39 -14.23
C ASN A 199 21.56 -24.80 -14.02
N GLN A 200 22.38 -23.92 -13.43
CA GLN A 200 23.78 -24.23 -13.10
C GLN A 200 23.89 -25.40 -12.12
N ILE A 201 23.11 -25.41 -11.04
CA ILE A 201 23.08 -26.50 -10.05
C ILE A 201 22.66 -27.83 -10.70
N THR A 202 21.74 -27.79 -11.66
CA THR A 202 21.30 -28.99 -12.39
C THR A 202 22.39 -29.52 -13.31
N GLN A 203 23.13 -28.64 -14.00
CA GLN A 203 24.27 -29.03 -14.84
C GLN A 203 25.41 -29.66 -14.02
N LEU A 204 25.80 -29.03 -12.89
CA LEU A 204 26.83 -29.58 -11.99
C LEU A 204 26.47 -30.98 -11.47
N SER A 205 25.18 -31.20 -11.15
CA SER A 205 24.69 -32.51 -10.70
C SER A 205 24.75 -33.58 -11.78
N LYS A 206 24.57 -33.23 -13.07
CA LYS A 206 24.66 -34.19 -14.18
C LYS A 206 26.11 -34.60 -14.43
N ASN A 207 27.02 -33.65 -14.42
CA ASN A 207 28.44 -33.91 -14.68
C ASN A 207 29.09 -34.79 -13.61
N ASN A 208 28.67 -34.68 -12.35
CA ASN A 208 29.18 -35.52 -11.26
C ASN A 208 28.69 -36.98 -11.30
N HIS A 209 27.68 -37.31 -12.11
CA HIS A 209 27.19 -38.68 -12.29
C HIS A 209 27.70 -39.36 -13.57
N SER A 210 28.44 -38.65 -14.43
CA SER A 210 29.00 -39.15 -15.69
C SER A 210 30.49 -39.50 -15.62
N ILE A 211 31.07 -39.52 -14.41
CA ILE A 211 32.44 -39.94 -14.10
C ILE A 211 32.35 -41.19 -13.23
#